data_AF-A0A3D1H5B4-F1
#
_entry.id   AF-A0A3D1H5B4-F1
#
_cell.length_a   1.000
_cell.length_b   1.000
_cell.length_c   1.000
_cell.angle_alpha   90.00
_cell.angle_beta   90.00
_cell.angle_gamma   90.00
#
_symmetry.space_group_name_H-M   'P 1'
#
loop_
_entity.id
_entity.type
_entity.pdbx_description
1 polymer ?
#
loop_
_entity_poly.entity_id
_entity_poly.type
_entity_poly.pdbx_seq_one_letter_code
_entity_poly.pdbx_strand_id
1 'polypeptide(L)'
;MPSIYGKRTKPMPPYARSEEEDKWYMYCVRNNIRISPYGIQNDTDHWHIAISLGAYTKWEKPNLSPSKYCRNTIWPEYYKMCKYYYDKYRK
;
A
#
# COMPACT_ATOMS: atom_id res chain seq x y z
N MET A 1 26.62 9.23 -28.49
CA MET A 1 26.06 8.03 -27.82
C MET A 1 24.72 8.42 -27.22
N PRO A 2 23.59 7.81 -27.63
CA PRO A 2 22.32 8.05 -26.95
C PRO A 2 22.43 7.57 -25.50
N SER A 3 21.91 8.37 -24.57
CA SER A 3 21.90 8.07 -23.14
C SER A 3 21.35 6.67 -22.87
N ILE A 4 22.11 5.85 -22.13
CA ILE A 4 21.70 4.55 -21.60
C ILE A 4 20.42 4.65 -20.74
N TYR A 5 20.13 5.86 -20.24
CA TYR A 5 18.94 6.20 -19.45
C TYR A 5 17.74 6.66 -20.31
N GLY A 6 17.71 6.35 -21.60
CA GLY A 6 16.62 6.68 -22.53
C GLY A 6 15.29 5.96 -22.27
N LYS A 7 15.04 5.41 -21.08
CA LYS A 7 13.74 4.82 -20.73
C LYS A 7 12.81 5.94 -20.26
N ARG A 8 11.69 6.12 -20.97
CA ARG A 8 10.58 6.98 -20.54
C ARG A 8 10.12 6.53 -19.16
N THR A 9 10.44 7.29 -18.12
CA THR A 9 9.95 7.02 -16.76
C THR A 9 8.44 7.19 -16.76
N LYS A 10 7.72 6.23 -16.19
CA LYS A 10 6.29 6.35 -15.88
C LYS A 10 6.17 6.76 -14.41
N PRO A 11 6.24 8.06 -14.05
CA PRO A 11 6.17 8.49 -12.66
C PRO A 11 4.83 8.06 -12.05
N MET A 12 4.78 7.80 -10.75
CA MET A 12 3.50 7.58 -10.09
C MET A 12 2.58 8.79 -10.29
N PRO A 13 1.26 8.58 -10.50
CA PRO A 13 0.33 9.68 -10.56
C PRO A 13 0.32 10.44 -9.22
N PRO A 14 0.05 11.76 -9.24
CA PRO A 14 -0.14 12.50 -8.00
C PRO A 14 -1.37 11.95 -7.27
N TYR A 15 -1.16 11.43 -6.06
CA TYR A 15 -2.24 11.06 -5.15
C TYR A 15 -2.08 11.87 -3.86
N ALA A 16 -3.02 12.77 -3.61
CA ALA A 16 -3.10 13.52 -2.37
C ALA A 16 -4.15 12.85 -1.49
N ARG A 17 -3.73 12.34 -0.34
CA ARG A 17 -4.64 11.75 0.64
C ARG A 17 -5.52 12.84 1.27
N SER A 18 -6.76 12.49 1.60
CA SER A 18 -7.66 13.38 2.34
C SER A 18 -7.35 13.38 3.85
N GLU A 19 -7.92 14.33 4.60
CA GLU A 19 -7.80 14.36 6.06
C GLU A 19 -8.42 13.12 6.73
N GLU A 20 -9.48 12.54 6.16
CA GLU A 20 -10.10 11.33 6.69
C GLU A 20 -9.20 10.11 6.47
N GLU A 21 -8.61 10.02 5.28
CA GLU A 21 -7.64 8.97 4.95
C GLU A 21 -6.40 9.04 5.85
N ASP A 22 -5.95 10.24 6.19
CA ASP A 22 -4.87 10.44 7.16
C ASP A 22 -5.28 9.93 8.55
N LYS A 23 -6.50 10.20 9.01
CA LYS A 23 -7.01 9.67 10.30
C LYS A 23 -7.01 8.13 10.31
N TRP A 24 -7.48 7.50 9.24
CA TRP A 24 -7.51 6.04 9.13
C TRP A 24 -6.10 5.44 9.12
N TYR A 25 -5.19 6.07 8.36
CA TYR A 25 -3.78 5.69 8.33
C TYR A 25 -3.12 5.81 9.69
N MET A 26 -3.26 6.97 10.36
CA MET A 26 -2.69 7.22 11.68
C MET A 26 -3.22 6.23 12.72
N TYR A 27 -4.50 5.86 12.64
CA TYR A 27 -5.04 4.80 13.49
C TYR A 27 -4.35 3.47 13.25
N CYS A 28 -4.19 3.05 12.00
CA CYS A 28 -3.51 1.78 11.68
C CYS A 28 -2.07 1.75 12.21
N VAL A 29 -1.32 2.83 12.01
CA VAL A 29 0.06 2.98 12.51
C VAL A 29 0.12 2.86 14.04
N ARG A 30 -0.76 3.57 14.75
CA ARG A 30 -0.80 3.56 16.23
C ARG A 30 -1.20 2.21 16.82
N ASN A 31 -1.99 1.41 16.10
CA ASN A 31 -2.47 0.10 16.55
C ASN A 31 -1.63 -1.07 16.03
N ASN A 32 -0.41 -0.81 15.51
CA ASN A 32 0.45 -1.83 14.91
C ASN A 32 -0.21 -2.61 13.76
N ILE A 33 -1.13 -1.98 13.02
CA ILE A 33 -1.70 -2.52 11.79
C ILE A 33 -0.83 -2.00 10.65
N ARG A 34 0.08 -2.86 10.19
CA ARG A 34 1.09 -2.53 9.18
C ARG A 34 0.55 -2.88 7.80
N ILE A 35 0.20 -1.86 7.03
CA ILE A 35 -0.28 -2.00 5.65
C ILE A 35 0.81 -1.43 4.73
N SER A 36 1.14 -2.13 3.65
CA SER A 36 2.15 -1.66 2.70
C SER A 36 1.91 -2.22 1.30
N PRO A 37 2.22 -1.48 0.23
CA PRO A 37 2.33 -2.05 -1.11
C PRO A 37 3.44 -3.10 -1.17
N TYR A 38 3.12 -4.26 -1.72
CA TYR A 38 4.03 -5.40 -1.86
C TYR A 38 4.33 -5.65 -3.34
N GLY A 39 5.61 -5.62 -3.69
CA GLY A 39 6.06 -5.82 -5.07
C GLY A 39 5.87 -7.25 -5.55
N ILE A 40 5.54 -7.42 -6.83
CA ILE A 40 5.39 -8.71 -7.48
C ILE A 40 6.68 -9.01 -8.26
N GLN A 41 7.25 -10.19 -8.05
CA GLN A 41 8.41 -10.61 -8.81
C GLN A 41 8.05 -10.70 -10.31
N ASN A 42 8.86 -10.09 -11.17
CA ASN A 42 8.65 -10.01 -12.62
C ASN A 42 7.47 -9.17 -13.11
N ASP A 43 6.80 -8.40 -12.22
CA ASP A 43 5.74 -7.48 -12.59
C ASP A 43 6.00 -6.10 -11.96
N THR A 44 6.42 -5.16 -12.79
CA THR A 44 6.84 -3.81 -12.36
C THR A 44 5.70 -2.79 -12.33
N ASP A 45 4.56 -3.13 -12.92
CA ASP A 45 3.42 -2.21 -13.06
C ASP A 45 2.30 -2.52 -12.04
N HIS A 46 2.41 -3.63 -11.29
CA HIS A 46 1.42 -4.06 -10.32
C HIS A 46 2.00 -4.37 -8.93
N TRP A 47 1.14 -4.24 -7.93
CA TRP A 47 1.44 -4.50 -6.52
C TRP A 47 0.29 -5.26 -5.86
N HIS A 48 0.62 -6.08 -4.87
CA HIS A 48 -0.35 -6.52 -3.86
C HIS A 48 -0.35 -5.52 -2.70
N ILE A 49 -1.35 -5.60 -1.84
CA ILE A 49 -1.34 -4.92 -0.54
C ILE A 49 -1.02 -5.98 0.51
N ALA A 50 0.10 -5.79 1.21
CA ALA A 50 0.51 -6.59 2.35
C ALA A 50 -0.07 -6.02 3.64
N ILE A 51 -0.62 -6.89 4.49
CA ILE A 51 -1.20 -6.55 5.79
C ILE A 51 -0.56 -7.46 6.85
N SER A 52 0.05 -6.86 7.86
CA SER A 52 0.56 -7.55 9.05
C SER A 52 -0.06 -6.93 10.30
N LEU A 53 -0.53 -7.76 11.21
CA LEU A 53 -1.20 -7.32 12.44
C LEU A 53 -0.28 -7.54 13.63
N GLY A 54 -0.09 -6.50 14.44
CA GLY A 54 0.75 -6.55 15.64
C GLY A 54 2.19 -6.09 15.39
N ALA A 55 3.02 -6.23 16.42
CA ALA A 55 4.40 -5.78 16.42
C ALA A 55 5.23 -6.49 15.33
N TYR A 56 6.23 -5.79 14.80
CA TYR A 56 7.10 -6.34 13.77
C TYR A 56 7.84 -7.57 14.27
N THR A 57 7.65 -8.69 13.56
CA THR A 57 8.40 -9.92 13.78
C THR A 57 9.28 -10.19 12.57
N LYS A 58 10.55 -10.51 12.82
CA LYS A 58 11.50 -10.82 11.75
C LYS A 58 11.02 -12.06 11.00
N TRP A 59 11.09 -12.02 9.66
CA TRP A 59 10.65 -13.10 8.76
C TRP A 59 9.15 -13.41 8.79
N GLU A 60 8.34 -12.52 9.37
CA GLU A 60 6.88 -12.63 9.30
C GLU A 60 6.41 -12.58 7.85
N LYS A 61 5.48 -13.47 7.51
CA LYS A 61 4.83 -13.46 6.20
C LYS A 61 3.60 -12.56 6.27
N PRO A 62 3.56 -11.44 5.53
CA PRO A 62 2.38 -10.59 5.50
C PRO A 62 1.21 -11.32 4.81
N ASN A 63 -0.01 -11.00 5.20
CA ASN A 63 -1.19 -11.39 4.45
C ASN A 63 -1.30 -10.52 3.21
N LEU A 64 -1.32 -11.15 2.04
CA LEU A 64 -1.40 -10.44 0.76
C LEU A 64 -2.84 -10.35 0.27
N SER A 65 -3.19 -9.21 -0.31
CA SER A 65 -4.45 -9.05 -1.03
C SER A 65 -4.53 -10.04 -2.20
N PRO A 66 -5.67 -10.68 -2.46
CA PRO A 66 -5.83 -11.58 -3.60
C PRO A 66 -5.74 -10.82 -4.93
N SER A 67 -6.18 -9.56 -4.94
CA SER A 67 -6.15 -8.68 -6.11
C SER A 67 -4.79 -8.03 -6.33
N LYS A 68 -4.47 -7.79 -7.60
CA LYS A 68 -3.33 -6.98 -8.06
C LYS A 68 -3.80 -5.57 -8.39
N TYR A 69 -3.05 -4.58 -7.94
CA TYR A 69 -3.37 -3.17 -8.14
C TYR A 69 -2.31 -2.52 -9.03
N CYS A 70 -2.73 -1.63 -9.90
CA CYS A 70 -1.82 -0.85 -10.74
C CYS A 70 -1.51 0.50 -10.07
N ARG A 71 -0.60 1.26 -10.69
CA ARG A 71 -0.17 2.59 -10.25
C ARG A 71 -1.30 3.58 -9.92
N ASN A 72 -2.47 3.44 -10.55
CA ASN A 72 -3.60 4.35 -10.34
C ASN A 72 -4.53 3.88 -9.21
N THR A 73 -4.55 2.58 -8.92
CA THR A 73 -5.50 1.98 -7.97
C THR A 73 -4.89 1.62 -6.63
N ILE A 74 -3.56 1.48 -6.56
CA ILE A 74 -2.86 1.07 -5.33
C ILE A 74 -3.15 1.97 -4.13
N TRP A 75 -3.06 3.30 -4.28
CA TRP A 75 -3.27 4.25 -3.19
C TRP A 75 -4.73 4.34 -2.73
N PRO A 76 -5.73 4.49 -3.62
CA PRO A 76 -7.14 4.41 -3.23
C PRO A 76 -7.47 3.11 -2.46
N GLU A 77 -6.98 1.98 -2.93
CA GLU A 77 -7.26 0.67 -2.32
C GLU A 77 -6.51 0.49 -0.99
N TYR A 78 -5.30 1.05 -0.88
CA TYR A 78 -4.55 1.12 0.36
C TYR A 78 -5.34 1.84 1.46
N TYR A 79 -5.87 3.04 1.19
CA TYR A 79 -6.63 3.78 2.19
C TYR A 79 -8.00 3.15 2.50
N LYS A 80 -8.62 2.46 1.53
CA LYS A 80 -9.80 1.63 1.80
C LYS A 80 -9.50 0.50 2.78
N MET A 81 -8.33 -0.14 2.69
CA MET A 81 -7.92 -1.15 3.68
C MET A 81 -7.68 -0.52 5.06
N CYS A 82 -7.04 0.65 5.12
CA CYS A 82 -6.92 1.39 6.39
C CYS A 82 -8.30 1.69 7.00
N LYS A 83 -9.26 2.13 6.17
CA LYS A 83 -10.64 2.39 6.60
C LYS A 83 -11.31 1.14 7.16
N TYR A 84 -11.18 0.00 6.49
CA TYR A 84 -11.75 -1.27 6.95
C TYR A 84 -11.30 -1.61 8.38
N TYR A 85 -10.00 -1.48 8.67
CA TYR A 85 -9.47 -1.73 10.01
C TYR A 85 -9.88 -0.67 11.02
N TYR A 86 -9.94 0.60 10.61
CA TYR A 86 -10.44 1.69 11.44
C TYR A 86 -11.88 1.45 11.89
N ASP A 87 -12.77 1.08 10.96
CA ASP A 87 -14.18 0.83 11.23
C ASP A 87 -14.38 -0.46 12.05
N LYS A 88 -13.56 -1.49 11.81
CA LYS A 88 -13.63 -2.79 12.51
C LYS A 88 -13.35 -2.68 14.00
N TYR A 89 -12.41 -1.82 14.41
CA TYR A 89 -11.96 -1.71 15.80
C TYR A 89 -12.49 -0.47 16.55
N ARG A 90 -13.33 0.35 15.90
CA ARG A 90 -14.05 1.47 16.53
C ARG A 90 -15.46 1.12 17.02
N LYS A 91 -15.95 -0.09 16.75
CA LYS A 91 -17.19 -0.62 17.34
C LYS A 91 -16.92 -1.17 18.73
#